data_AF-A0A832U1K2-F1
#
_entry.id   AF-A0A832U1K2-F1
#
_cell.length_a   1.000
_cell.length_b   1.000
_cell.length_c   1.000
_cell.angle_alpha   90.00
_cell.angle_beta   90.00
_cell.angle_gamma   90.00
#
_symmetry.space_group_name_H-M   'P 1'
#
loop_
_entity.id
_entity.type
_entity.pdbx_description
1 polymer ?
#
loop_
_entity_poly.entity_id
_entity_poly.type
_entity_poly.pdbx_seq_one_letter_code
_entity_poly.pdbx_strand_id
1 'polypeptide(L)'
;MDLRKAVILVNLLLLITPAQASYAGDRPLQTILHDEHPGTLDFSLGDSRYSGELEYNESYRVNFSVEPPAGSSIKIAKAYIYWVWSKKGLEGIYPEFNASLAHSGTVVPLQRGQMYTDTKGFVSRYDFFSGTHAYDLSGDISGPGNYSISLVNTAKDESTFCVQGIGLLLVYENSDLPVIKYWINEGCDMLYAEYGIDPEMATTTFYFEGDINPENVADASLITVSPSGGYSSGAEARNKLFFNEKTSSIPVIGDFIQLLFGGGKSWKNVYQTDETVQVALDERPVGAYLEPRGNFASVQDNGDYLLVTNAILVIEFKESDTSEKRTG
;
A
#
# COMPACT_ATOMS: atom_id res chain seq x y z
N MET A 1 -17.36 11.19 -59.04
CA MET A 1 -16.25 11.84 -58.33
C MET A 1 -16.82 12.29 -57.00
N ASP A 2 -16.68 11.45 -55.97
CA ASP A 2 -17.24 11.75 -54.65
C ASP A 2 -16.25 11.29 -53.58
N LEU A 3 -15.65 12.29 -52.95
CA LEU A 3 -14.47 12.22 -52.10
C LEU A 3 -14.93 12.10 -50.65
N ARG A 4 -15.33 10.91 -50.20
CA ARG A 4 -15.65 10.67 -48.78
C ARG A 4 -15.26 9.27 -48.33
N LYS A 5 -14.13 9.20 -47.62
CA LYS A 5 -13.88 8.50 -46.34
C LYS A 5 -12.38 8.22 -46.23
N ALA A 6 -11.62 9.26 -45.86
CA ALA A 6 -10.27 9.10 -45.34
C ALA A 6 -10.39 8.55 -43.92
N VAL A 7 -9.82 7.37 -43.69
CA VAL A 7 -9.64 6.77 -42.36
C VAL A 7 -8.52 7.55 -41.68
N ILE A 8 -8.86 8.32 -40.64
CA ILE A 8 -7.85 8.92 -39.74
C ILE A 8 -7.47 7.82 -38.74
N LEU A 9 -6.30 7.22 -38.96
CA LEU A 9 -5.63 6.38 -37.99
C LEU A 9 -5.00 7.32 -36.94
N VAL A 10 -5.65 7.49 -35.79
CA VAL A 10 -5.04 8.18 -34.65
C VAL A 10 -3.97 7.26 -34.09
N ASN A 11 -2.71 7.55 -34.41
CA ASN A 11 -1.56 6.99 -33.69
C ASN A 11 -1.64 7.49 -32.25
N LEU A 12 -2.01 6.61 -31.32
CA LEU A 12 -1.81 6.80 -29.89
C LEU A 12 -0.31 6.66 -29.63
N LEU A 13 0.45 7.74 -29.86
CA LEU A 13 1.76 7.88 -29.23
C LEU A 13 1.50 8.00 -27.72
N LEU A 14 1.67 6.89 -27.00
CA LEU A 14 1.95 6.91 -25.57
C LEU A 14 3.19 7.78 -25.39
N LEU A 15 2.98 9.06 -25.10
CA LEU A 15 4.00 9.90 -24.51
C LEU A 15 4.29 9.29 -23.15
N ILE A 16 5.31 8.44 -23.09
CA ILE A 16 5.96 8.08 -21.84
C ILE A 16 6.63 9.38 -21.40
N THR A 17 5.91 10.19 -20.64
CA THR A 17 6.55 11.26 -19.89
C THR A 17 7.59 10.59 -19.00
N PRO A 18 8.86 11.01 -19.01
CA PRO A 18 9.79 10.52 -18.01
C PRO A 18 9.14 10.78 -16.67
N ALA A 19 8.94 9.72 -15.88
CA ALA A 19 8.41 9.84 -14.53
C ALA A 19 9.28 10.87 -13.84
N GLN A 20 8.69 12.02 -13.52
CA GLN A 20 9.38 13.07 -12.80
C GLN A 20 9.52 12.52 -11.39
N ALA A 21 10.62 11.81 -11.16
CA ALA A 21 10.98 11.27 -9.88
C ALA A 21 11.61 12.41 -9.09
N SER A 22 11.10 12.66 -7.91
CA SER A 22 11.65 13.57 -6.93
C SER A 22 11.13 13.06 -5.60
N TYR A 23 11.88 13.16 -4.50
CA TYR A 23 11.40 12.74 -3.17
C TYR A 23 10.09 13.41 -2.67
N ALA A 24 9.38 14.12 -3.55
CA ALA A 24 8.04 14.63 -3.39
C ALA A 24 6.99 13.52 -3.55
N GLY A 25 5.79 13.75 -3.03
CA GLY A 25 4.65 12.84 -3.20
C GLY A 25 4.02 12.93 -4.59
N ASP A 26 4.77 12.51 -5.61
CA ASP A 26 4.39 12.58 -7.02
C ASP A 26 3.93 11.23 -7.61
N ARG A 27 3.95 10.16 -6.81
CA ARG A 27 3.46 8.81 -7.18
C ARG A 27 2.39 8.28 -6.22
N PRO A 28 1.24 8.97 -6.09
CA PRO A 28 0.21 8.57 -5.15
C PRO A 28 -0.30 7.16 -5.43
N LEU A 29 -0.67 6.46 -4.35
CA LEU A 29 -1.25 5.13 -4.42
C LEU A 29 -2.53 5.13 -5.24
N GLN A 30 -2.76 4.04 -5.96
CA GLN A 30 -3.95 3.86 -6.80
C GLN A 30 -4.86 2.78 -6.21
N THR A 31 -6.17 3.03 -6.19
CA THR A 31 -7.16 2.00 -5.87
C THR A 31 -7.15 0.92 -6.93
N ILE A 32 -6.74 -0.29 -6.57
CA ILE A 32 -6.75 -1.45 -7.47
C ILE A 32 -7.96 -2.35 -7.25
N LEU A 33 -8.61 -2.25 -6.09
CA LEU A 33 -9.78 -3.04 -5.74
C LEU A 33 -10.63 -2.26 -4.74
N HIS A 34 -11.94 -2.31 -4.97
CA HIS A 34 -12.96 -1.82 -4.07
C HIS A 34 -14.15 -2.79 -4.16
N ASP A 35 -14.61 -3.27 -3.01
CA ASP A 35 -15.75 -4.18 -2.93
C ASP A 35 -16.53 -4.00 -1.61
N GLU A 36 -17.72 -4.58 -1.54
CA GLU A 36 -18.61 -4.57 -0.39
C GLU A 36 -19.29 -5.94 -0.21
N HIS A 37 -19.05 -6.61 0.92
CA HIS A 37 -19.62 -7.92 1.23
C HIS A 37 -19.58 -8.25 2.73
N PRO A 38 -20.40 -9.22 3.21
CA PRO A 38 -20.29 -9.76 4.58
C PRO A 38 -18.93 -10.41 4.84
N GLY A 39 -18.12 -9.85 5.74
CA GLY A 39 -16.74 -10.29 5.89
C GLY A 39 -15.90 -9.48 6.85
N THR A 40 -14.59 -9.69 6.77
CA THR A 40 -13.56 -8.91 7.49
C THR A 40 -12.24 -9.04 6.73
N LEU A 41 -11.19 -8.37 7.18
CA LEU A 41 -9.86 -8.47 6.57
C LEU A 41 -8.75 -8.47 7.63
N ASP A 42 -7.56 -8.91 7.23
CA ASP A 42 -6.36 -8.89 8.05
C ASP A 42 -5.14 -8.56 7.20
N PHE A 43 -4.18 -7.84 7.77
CA PHE A 43 -2.88 -7.55 7.16
C PHE A 43 -1.77 -7.98 8.10
N SER A 44 -0.92 -8.91 7.65
CA SER A 44 0.19 -9.45 8.43
C SER A 44 1.53 -9.21 7.76
N LEU A 45 2.56 -8.93 8.56
CA LEU A 45 3.96 -8.98 8.12
C LEU A 45 4.60 -10.35 8.36
N GLY A 46 3.86 -11.31 8.94
CA GLY A 46 4.40 -12.61 9.31
C GLY A 46 5.60 -12.48 10.25
N ASP A 47 6.65 -13.27 9.99
CA ASP A 47 7.95 -13.16 10.66
C ASP A 47 8.99 -12.34 9.86
N SER A 48 8.52 -11.36 9.06
CA SER A 48 9.38 -10.50 8.24
C SER A 48 10.51 -9.87 9.04
N ARG A 49 11.68 -9.84 8.41
CA ARG A 49 12.87 -9.11 8.87
C ARG A 49 13.65 -8.50 7.71
N TYR A 50 14.47 -7.48 7.95
CA TYR A 50 15.37 -6.96 6.92
C TYR A 50 16.33 -8.07 6.45
N SER A 51 16.45 -8.26 5.14
CA SER A 51 17.28 -9.34 4.59
C SER A 51 18.78 -9.04 4.59
N GLY A 52 19.16 -7.76 4.66
CA GLY A 52 20.46 -7.33 4.15
C GLY A 52 20.51 -7.37 2.62
N GLU A 53 21.69 -7.10 2.06
CA GLU A 53 21.92 -7.18 0.62
C GLU A 53 21.86 -8.64 0.17
N LEU A 54 21.02 -8.94 -0.84
CA LEU A 54 20.89 -10.27 -1.44
C LEU A 54 21.74 -10.34 -2.71
N GLU A 55 22.77 -11.19 -2.69
CA GLU A 55 23.59 -11.54 -3.84
C GLU A 55 22.95 -12.66 -4.69
N TYR A 56 23.54 -12.96 -5.84
CA TYR A 56 23.09 -14.06 -6.71
C TYR A 56 22.92 -15.37 -5.93
N ASN A 57 21.77 -16.04 -6.13
CA ASN A 57 21.35 -17.26 -5.44
C ASN A 57 21.07 -17.14 -3.93
N GLU A 58 21.21 -15.96 -3.33
CA GLU A 58 20.72 -15.76 -1.97
C GLU A 58 19.20 -15.66 -1.94
N SER A 59 18.63 -16.14 -0.83
CA SER A 59 17.19 -16.30 -0.68
C SER A 59 16.68 -15.60 0.56
N TYR A 60 15.47 -15.07 0.47
CA TYR A 60 14.73 -14.52 1.59
C TYR A 60 13.39 -15.24 1.74
N ARG A 61 12.93 -15.45 2.98
CA ARG A 61 11.69 -16.18 3.30
C ARG A 61 10.98 -15.53 4.46
N VAL A 62 9.65 -15.44 4.33
CA VAL A 62 8.72 -15.05 5.40
C VAL A 62 7.68 -16.15 5.57
N ASN A 63 7.33 -16.45 6.82
CA ASN A 63 6.30 -17.39 7.22
C ASN A 63 5.07 -16.64 7.76
N PHE A 64 3.90 -17.10 7.37
CA PHE A 64 2.60 -16.59 7.80
C PHE A 64 1.79 -17.74 8.41
N SER A 65 1.11 -17.45 9.51
CA SER A 65 0.06 -18.31 10.05
C SER A 65 -1.28 -17.73 9.65
N VAL A 66 -2.05 -18.47 8.86
CA VAL A 66 -3.34 -18.05 8.32
C VAL A 66 -4.44 -18.74 9.12
N GLU A 67 -5.24 -17.95 9.83
CA GLU A 67 -6.35 -18.40 10.66
C GLU A 67 -7.60 -17.57 10.35
N PRO A 68 -8.39 -17.94 9.31
CA PRO A 68 -9.62 -17.24 8.97
C PRO A 68 -10.61 -17.30 10.14
N PRO A 69 -11.46 -16.28 10.33
CA PRO A 69 -12.55 -16.35 11.29
C PRO A 69 -13.43 -17.59 11.03
N ALA A 70 -14.05 -18.12 12.09
CA ALA A 70 -14.82 -19.35 12.01
C ALA A 70 -15.92 -19.26 10.95
N GLY A 71 -15.95 -20.24 10.03
CA GLY A 71 -16.93 -20.28 8.93
C GLY A 71 -16.61 -19.40 7.72
N SER A 72 -15.54 -18.60 7.78
CA SER A 72 -15.15 -17.72 6.69
C SER A 72 -14.33 -18.43 5.62
N SER A 73 -14.56 -18.07 4.36
CA SER A 73 -13.66 -18.38 3.24
C SER A 73 -12.73 -17.21 2.95
N ILE A 74 -11.57 -17.49 2.37
CA ILE A 74 -10.63 -16.46 1.88
C ILE A 74 -11.08 -16.03 0.48
N LYS A 75 -11.53 -14.79 0.35
CA LYS A 75 -11.99 -14.20 -0.92
C LYS A 75 -10.84 -13.59 -1.71
N ILE A 76 -9.94 -12.88 -1.02
CA ILE A 76 -8.76 -12.26 -1.62
C ILE A 76 -7.54 -12.63 -0.77
N ALA A 77 -6.44 -12.97 -1.43
CA ALA A 77 -5.12 -13.06 -0.81
C ALA A 77 -4.11 -12.31 -1.68
N LYS A 78 -3.42 -11.32 -1.12
CA LYS A 78 -2.38 -10.55 -1.83
C LYS A 78 -1.10 -10.51 -1.02
N ALA A 79 0.02 -10.79 -1.68
CA ALA A 79 1.34 -10.67 -1.08
C ALA A 79 2.10 -9.49 -1.65
N TYR A 80 2.83 -8.79 -0.80
CA TYR A 80 3.59 -7.59 -1.14
C TYR A 80 5.05 -7.79 -0.74
N ILE A 81 5.95 -7.90 -1.71
CA ILE A 81 7.38 -7.97 -1.46
C ILE A 81 7.95 -6.55 -1.53
N TYR A 82 8.41 -6.04 -0.39
CA TYR A 82 8.98 -4.69 -0.26
C TYR A 82 10.49 -4.75 -0.41
N TRP A 83 11.04 -4.04 -1.40
CA TRP A 83 12.46 -4.06 -1.73
C TRP A 83 13.02 -2.65 -1.92
N VAL A 84 14.32 -2.52 -1.68
CA VAL A 84 15.03 -1.25 -1.60
C VAL A 84 16.49 -1.45 -2.03
N TRP A 85 17.20 -0.38 -2.39
CA TRP A 85 18.62 -0.40 -2.77
C TRP A 85 18.95 -1.32 -3.96
N SER A 86 18.02 -1.48 -4.91
CA SER A 86 18.24 -2.32 -6.09
C SER A 86 19.23 -1.65 -7.05
N LYS A 87 20.38 -2.30 -7.25
CA LYS A 87 21.54 -1.69 -7.92
C LYS A 87 22.44 -2.71 -8.61
N LYS A 88 23.26 -2.21 -9.53
CA LYS A 88 24.47 -2.85 -10.04
C LYS A 88 25.64 -1.87 -9.96
N GLY A 89 26.55 -2.11 -9.02
CA GLY A 89 27.57 -1.12 -8.68
C GLY A 89 26.94 0.19 -8.18
N LEU A 90 27.00 1.25 -9.00
CA LEU A 90 26.39 2.56 -8.72
C LEU A 90 25.19 2.88 -9.64
N GLU A 91 24.78 1.93 -10.47
CA GLU A 91 23.61 2.07 -11.34
C GLU A 91 22.37 1.54 -10.62
N GLY A 92 21.30 2.34 -10.53
CA GLY A 92 19.99 1.87 -10.08
C GLY A 92 19.31 1.01 -11.16
N ILE A 93 18.81 -0.15 -10.78
CA ILE A 93 18.19 -1.11 -11.69
C ILE A 93 16.96 -1.76 -11.06
N TYR A 94 16.10 -2.36 -11.88
CA TYR A 94 15.02 -3.22 -11.37
C TYR A 94 15.57 -4.55 -10.87
N PRO A 95 15.09 -5.07 -9.74
CA PRO A 95 15.58 -6.34 -9.21
C PRO A 95 15.08 -7.52 -10.06
N GLU A 96 15.93 -8.54 -10.20
CA GLU A 96 15.55 -9.81 -10.83
C GLU A 96 15.52 -10.92 -9.77
N PHE A 97 14.34 -11.48 -9.54
CA PHE A 97 14.17 -12.60 -8.62
C PHE A 97 13.02 -13.51 -9.02
N ASN A 98 13.10 -14.76 -8.58
CA ASN A 98 11.98 -15.70 -8.63
C ASN A 98 11.34 -15.79 -7.24
N ALA A 99 10.02 -15.65 -7.18
CA ALA A 99 9.25 -15.83 -5.95
C ALA A 99 8.43 -17.13 -5.97
N SER A 100 8.14 -17.68 -4.80
CA SER A 100 7.38 -18.91 -4.64
C SER A 100 6.57 -18.90 -3.35
N LEU A 101 5.44 -19.60 -3.37
CA LEU A 101 4.61 -19.90 -2.20
C LEU A 101 4.80 -21.38 -1.84
N ALA A 102 5.03 -21.65 -0.56
CA ALA A 102 5.09 -22.99 -0.03
C ALA A 102 3.97 -23.22 0.98
N HIS A 103 3.27 -24.35 0.85
CA HIS A 103 2.24 -24.80 1.78
C HIS A 103 2.18 -26.33 1.80
N SER A 104 2.13 -26.93 2.99
CA SER A 104 1.99 -28.38 3.18
C SER A 104 2.97 -29.22 2.34
N GLY A 105 4.22 -28.78 2.24
CA GLY A 105 5.29 -29.45 1.48
C GLY A 105 5.24 -29.25 -0.05
N THR A 106 4.22 -28.57 -0.57
CA THR A 106 4.13 -28.17 -1.98
C THR A 106 4.71 -26.77 -2.16
N VAL A 107 5.49 -26.57 -3.22
CA VAL A 107 6.05 -25.26 -3.58
C VAL A 107 5.58 -24.90 -4.98
N VAL A 108 4.94 -23.74 -5.11
CA VAL A 108 4.45 -23.21 -6.39
C VAL A 108 5.17 -21.90 -6.72
N PRO A 109 5.65 -21.71 -7.96
CA PRO A 109 6.23 -20.45 -8.37
C PRO A 109 5.15 -19.38 -8.48
N LEU A 110 5.42 -18.18 -7.98
CA LEU A 110 4.52 -17.05 -8.15
C LEU A 110 4.65 -16.51 -9.57
N GLN A 111 3.50 -16.35 -10.24
CA GLN A 111 3.45 -15.69 -11.55
C GLN A 111 3.79 -14.21 -11.42
N ARG A 112 4.16 -13.56 -12.53
CA ARG A 112 4.61 -12.16 -12.53
C ARG A 112 3.57 -11.24 -11.87
N GLY A 113 3.93 -10.67 -10.72
CA GLY A 113 3.12 -9.68 -10.02
C GLY A 113 3.19 -8.29 -10.63
N GLN A 114 2.36 -7.37 -10.13
CA GLN A 114 2.45 -5.96 -10.47
C GLN A 114 3.64 -5.33 -9.73
N MET A 115 4.52 -4.64 -10.46
CA MET A 115 5.64 -3.91 -9.87
C MET A 115 5.27 -2.43 -9.75
N TYR A 116 5.40 -1.90 -8.54
CA TYR A 116 5.41 -0.48 -8.24
C TYR A 116 6.83 -0.10 -7.84
N THR A 117 7.32 1.02 -8.33
CA THR A 117 8.71 1.41 -8.12
C THR A 117 8.82 2.91 -8.07
N ASP A 118 9.79 3.38 -7.31
CA ASP A 118 10.18 4.77 -7.30
C ASP A 118 11.68 4.93 -7.07
N THR A 119 12.18 6.12 -7.33
CA THR A 119 13.58 6.49 -7.18
C THR A 119 13.69 7.94 -6.76
N LYS A 120 14.86 8.29 -6.24
CA LYS A 120 15.20 9.66 -5.84
C LYS A 120 15.03 10.68 -6.96
N GLY A 121 15.36 10.28 -8.19
CA GLY A 121 14.94 10.98 -9.40
C GLY A 121 15.77 12.19 -9.81
N PHE A 122 16.90 12.39 -9.15
CA PHE A 122 17.95 13.31 -9.56
C PHE A 122 19.31 12.65 -9.49
N VAL A 123 20.19 13.07 -10.40
CA VAL A 123 21.54 12.49 -10.54
C VAL A 123 22.29 12.59 -9.21
N SER A 124 22.53 11.43 -8.62
CA SER A 124 23.24 11.27 -7.36
C SER A 124 24.04 9.98 -7.38
N ARG A 125 25.04 9.85 -6.50
CA ARG A 125 25.88 8.64 -6.41
C ARG A 125 25.08 7.38 -6.03
N TYR A 126 23.91 7.55 -5.43
CA TYR A 126 23.06 6.48 -4.89
C TYR A 126 21.59 6.68 -5.31
N ASP A 127 21.34 6.89 -6.60
CA ASP A 127 19.97 6.90 -7.17
C ASP A 127 19.54 5.46 -7.48
N PHE A 128 19.28 4.69 -6.42
CA PHE A 128 18.89 3.28 -6.51
C PHE A 128 17.38 3.14 -6.42
N PHE A 129 16.86 2.12 -7.09
CA PHE A 129 15.42 1.88 -7.12
C PHE A 129 14.96 1.21 -5.85
N SER A 130 13.74 1.57 -5.45
CA SER A 130 12.97 0.87 -4.43
C SER A 130 11.57 0.59 -4.95
N GLY A 131 10.85 -0.32 -4.31
CA GLY A 131 9.54 -0.69 -4.80
C GLY A 131 8.85 -1.82 -4.06
N THR A 132 7.70 -2.17 -4.62
CA THR A 132 6.82 -3.23 -4.14
C THR A 132 6.46 -4.14 -5.31
N HIS A 133 6.60 -5.44 -5.14
CA HIS A 133 5.98 -6.42 -6.04
C HIS A 133 4.72 -6.98 -5.38
N ALA A 134 3.56 -6.73 -6.00
CA ALA A 134 2.27 -7.21 -5.55
C ALA A 134 1.86 -8.47 -6.32
N TYR A 135 1.58 -9.56 -5.61
CA TYR A 135 1.14 -10.83 -6.14
C TYR A 135 -0.30 -11.09 -5.72
N ASP A 136 -1.12 -11.59 -6.65
CA ASP A 136 -2.43 -12.16 -6.33
C ASP A 136 -2.24 -13.65 -6.03
N LEU A 137 -2.57 -14.05 -4.82
CA LEU A 137 -2.50 -15.42 -4.30
C LEU A 137 -3.90 -15.99 -4.05
N SER A 138 -4.94 -15.31 -4.53
CA SER A 138 -6.32 -15.76 -4.39
C SER A 138 -6.48 -17.10 -5.09
N GLY A 139 -6.94 -18.12 -4.35
CA GLY A 139 -7.01 -19.50 -4.82
C GLY A 139 -5.79 -20.37 -4.43
N ASP A 140 -4.61 -19.77 -4.31
CA ASP A 140 -3.41 -20.46 -3.79
C ASP A 140 -3.41 -20.52 -2.25
N ILE A 141 -3.84 -19.44 -1.61
CA ILE A 141 -4.15 -19.39 -0.17
C ILE A 141 -5.67 -19.49 -0.01
N SER A 142 -6.15 -20.71 0.26
CA SER A 142 -7.58 -21.05 0.26
C SER A 142 -8.14 -21.51 1.60
N GLY A 143 -7.30 -21.63 2.63
CA GLY A 143 -7.75 -22.10 3.94
C GLY A 143 -6.72 -21.84 5.05
N PRO A 144 -7.03 -22.29 6.27
CA PRO A 144 -6.11 -22.13 7.39
C PRO A 144 -4.84 -22.94 7.21
N GLY A 145 -3.72 -22.43 7.73
CA GLY A 145 -2.47 -23.16 7.77
C GLY A 145 -1.24 -22.26 7.76
N ASN A 146 -0.08 -22.90 7.74
CA ASN A 146 1.19 -22.20 7.63
C ASN A 146 1.59 -22.09 6.15
N TYR A 147 1.92 -20.87 5.74
CA TYR A 147 2.36 -20.52 4.40
C TYR A 147 3.73 -19.87 4.47
N SER A 148 4.60 -20.14 3.51
CA SER A 148 5.87 -19.45 3.39
C SER A 148 5.99 -18.81 2.02
N ILE A 149 6.28 -17.51 1.97
CA ILE A 149 6.63 -16.82 0.73
C ILE A 149 8.14 -16.67 0.70
N SER A 150 8.77 -17.11 -0.38
CA SER A 150 10.22 -17.04 -0.55
C SER A 150 10.57 -16.41 -1.89
N LEU A 151 11.70 -15.71 -1.94
CA LEU A 151 12.30 -15.21 -3.17
C LEU A 151 13.79 -15.52 -3.23
N VAL A 152 14.33 -15.61 -4.44
CA VAL A 152 15.75 -15.85 -4.71
C VAL A 152 16.22 -14.85 -5.76
N ASN A 153 17.33 -14.14 -5.49
CA ASN A 153 17.94 -13.26 -6.48
C ASN A 153 18.50 -14.11 -7.65
N THR A 154 18.05 -13.83 -8.87
CA THR A 154 18.41 -14.58 -10.07
C THR A 154 19.45 -13.88 -10.95
N ALA A 155 19.80 -12.64 -10.62
CA ALA A 155 20.69 -11.83 -11.43
C ALA A 155 22.14 -12.35 -11.33
N LYS A 156 22.74 -12.70 -12.46
CA LYS A 156 24.11 -13.26 -12.53
C LYS A 156 25.18 -12.20 -12.74
N ASP A 157 24.80 -10.94 -12.75
CA ASP A 157 25.63 -9.82 -13.18
C ASP A 157 25.98 -8.86 -12.04
N GLU A 158 26.12 -9.42 -10.82
CA GLU A 158 26.48 -8.69 -9.59
C GLU A 158 25.41 -7.68 -9.13
N SER A 159 24.21 -7.76 -9.70
CA SER A 159 23.05 -6.99 -9.27
C SER A 159 22.58 -7.45 -7.90
N THR A 160 22.37 -6.50 -7.00
CA THR A 160 21.93 -6.75 -5.63
C THR A 160 20.77 -5.84 -5.24
N PHE A 161 20.00 -6.28 -4.26
CA PHE A 161 18.92 -5.51 -3.66
C PHE A 161 18.68 -6.02 -2.23
N CYS A 162 17.99 -5.24 -1.41
CA CYS A 162 17.55 -5.68 -0.09
C CYS A 162 16.03 -5.84 -0.06
N VAL A 163 15.56 -6.76 0.77
CA VAL A 163 14.14 -6.98 1.07
C VAL A 163 13.87 -6.48 2.48
N GLN A 164 12.89 -5.59 2.62
CA GLN A 164 12.50 -5.01 3.90
C GLN A 164 11.54 -5.92 4.66
N GLY A 165 10.71 -6.66 3.92
CA GLY A 165 9.74 -7.61 4.44
C GLY A 165 8.80 -8.09 3.35
N ILE A 166 7.90 -8.99 3.71
CA ILE A 166 6.77 -9.40 2.88
C ILE A 166 5.49 -9.18 3.69
N GLY A 167 4.54 -8.44 3.13
CA GLY A 167 3.19 -8.29 3.67
C GLY A 167 2.22 -9.29 3.03
N LEU A 168 1.21 -9.72 3.79
CA LEU A 168 0.11 -10.55 3.34
C LEU A 168 -1.22 -9.91 3.76
N LEU A 169 -2.01 -9.49 2.77
CA LEU A 169 -3.38 -9.03 2.94
C LEU A 169 -4.34 -10.17 2.64
N LEU A 170 -5.26 -10.45 3.57
CA LEU A 170 -6.33 -11.43 3.42
C LEU A 170 -7.67 -10.73 3.60
N VAL A 171 -8.60 -10.95 2.66
CA VAL A 171 -9.99 -10.54 2.80
C VAL A 171 -10.86 -11.78 2.88
N TYR A 172 -11.67 -11.84 3.92
CA TYR A 172 -12.54 -12.96 4.23
C TYR A 172 -13.98 -12.65 3.83
N GLU A 173 -14.74 -13.70 3.49
CA GLU A 173 -16.17 -13.64 3.22
C GLU A 173 -16.91 -14.64 4.12
N ASN A 174 -17.96 -14.15 4.78
CA ASN A 174 -18.81 -14.94 5.66
C ASN A 174 -20.15 -14.21 5.87
N SER A 175 -21.26 -14.88 5.54
CA SER A 175 -22.61 -14.31 5.68
C SER A 175 -23.02 -13.99 7.11
N ASP A 176 -22.35 -14.59 8.10
CA ASP A 176 -22.64 -14.38 9.52
C ASP A 176 -21.82 -13.22 10.11
N LEU A 177 -20.92 -12.61 9.33
CA LEU A 177 -20.16 -11.41 9.72
C LEU A 177 -20.84 -10.13 9.23
N PRO A 178 -20.53 -8.98 9.86
CA PRO A 178 -20.98 -7.68 9.37
C PRO A 178 -20.59 -7.42 7.91
N VAL A 179 -21.39 -6.58 7.23
CA VAL A 179 -21.04 -6.10 5.89
C VAL A 179 -19.87 -5.13 6.01
N ILE A 180 -18.78 -5.42 5.30
CA ILE A 180 -17.66 -4.50 5.14
C ILE A 180 -17.66 -3.89 3.75
N LYS A 181 -17.19 -2.65 3.65
CA LYS A 181 -16.80 -1.99 2.41
C LYS A 181 -15.34 -1.58 2.53
N TYR A 182 -14.54 -1.88 1.52
CA TYR A 182 -13.10 -1.64 1.61
C TYR A 182 -12.51 -1.22 0.28
N TRP A 183 -11.41 -0.47 0.38
CA TRP A 183 -10.59 -0.04 -0.74
C TRP A 183 -9.17 -0.51 -0.49
N ILE A 184 -8.53 -1.09 -1.50
CA ILE A 184 -7.12 -1.47 -1.47
C ILE A 184 -6.39 -0.57 -2.43
N ASN A 185 -5.59 0.36 -1.89
CA ASN A 185 -4.71 1.20 -2.65
C ASN A 185 -3.28 0.62 -2.64
N GLU A 186 -2.68 0.53 -3.82
CA GLU A 186 -1.33 0.00 -4.03
C GLU A 186 -0.47 0.99 -4.80
N GLY A 187 0.83 0.98 -4.52
CA GLY A 187 1.79 1.87 -5.14
C GLY A 187 3.19 1.77 -4.53
N CYS A 188 4.02 2.75 -4.88
CA CYS A 188 5.29 3.01 -4.24
C CYS A 188 5.61 4.49 -4.49
N ASP A 189 5.58 5.29 -3.43
CA ASP A 189 5.96 6.71 -3.45
C ASP A 189 7.10 6.92 -2.45
N MET A 190 8.25 7.39 -2.92
CA MET A 190 9.46 7.54 -2.11
C MET A 190 9.55 8.97 -1.60
N LEU A 191 9.27 9.16 -0.31
CA LEU A 191 9.21 10.49 0.30
C LEU A 191 10.46 10.75 1.12
N TYR A 192 11.04 11.95 0.93
CA TYR A 192 12.13 12.44 1.76
C TYR A 192 12.20 13.96 1.72
N ALA A 193 11.81 14.62 2.82
CA ALA A 193 11.88 16.06 3.06
C ALA A 193 13.33 16.53 3.31
N GLU A 194 14.21 16.18 2.38
CA GLU A 194 15.58 16.63 2.28
C GLU A 194 15.91 17.02 0.83
N TYR A 195 17.14 17.47 0.57
CA TYR A 195 17.61 17.83 -0.77
C TYR A 195 16.78 18.93 -1.47
N GLY A 196 16.23 19.87 -0.70
CA GLY A 196 15.41 20.96 -1.22
C GLY A 196 13.93 20.62 -1.37
N ILE A 197 13.53 19.41 -0.97
CA ILE A 197 12.14 19.01 -0.76
C ILE A 197 11.77 19.36 0.68
N ASP A 198 10.72 20.14 0.85
CA ASP A 198 10.15 20.42 2.18
C ASP A 198 9.07 19.39 2.52
N PRO A 199 8.59 19.32 3.77
CA PRO A 199 7.56 18.36 4.15
C PRO A 199 6.26 18.48 3.36
N GLU A 200 5.89 19.66 2.87
CA GLU A 200 4.68 19.84 2.06
C GLU A 200 4.85 19.16 0.71
N MET A 201 6.01 19.31 0.07
CA MET A 201 6.36 18.59 -1.15
C MET A 201 6.49 17.08 -0.91
N ALA A 202 7.11 16.65 0.20
CA ALA A 202 7.23 15.24 0.61
C ALA A 202 5.93 14.71 1.26
N THR A 203 4.77 15.10 0.71
CA THR A 203 3.46 14.60 1.11
C THR A 203 2.77 13.96 -0.08
N THR A 204 2.44 12.67 0.03
CA THR A 204 1.60 11.98 -0.95
C THR A 204 0.16 11.92 -0.47
N THR A 205 -0.81 12.06 -1.38
CA THR A 205 -2.25 12.01 -1.08
C THR A 205 -2.94 11.02 -2.00
N PHE A 206 -3.71 10.12 -1.41
CA PHE A 206 -4.47 9.10 -2.12
C PHE A 206 -5.92 9.06 -1.62
N TYR A 207 -6.81 8.64 -2.52
CA TYR A 207 -8.26 8.80 -2.37
C TYR A 207 -8.96 7.45 -2.23
N PHE A 208 -10.09 7.46 -1.54
CA PHE A 208 -11.01 6.35 -1.39
C PHE A 208 -12.35 6.75 -2.01
N GLU A 209 -12.43 6.61 -3.33
CA GLU A 209 -13.55 7.10 -4.13
C GLU A 209 -14.81 6.26 -3.88
N GLY A 210 -15.93 6.94 -3.65
CA GLY A 210 -17.22 6.31 -3.45
C GLY A 210 -18.09 7.06 -2.45
N ASP A 211 -19.36 6.67 -2.43
CA ASP A 211 -20.34 7.20 -1.50
C ASP A 211 -20.35 6.34 -0.22
N ILE A 212 -20.34 7.03 0.92
CA ILE A 212 -20.49 6.45 2.26
C ILE A 212 -21.63 7.19 2.95
N ASN A 213 -22.41 6.46 3.74
CA ASN A 213 -23.34 7.07 4.70
C ASN A 213 -22.75 6.90 6.11
N PRO A 214 -22.07 7.92 6.67
CA PRO A 214 -21.40 7.79 7.97
C PRO A 214 -22.34 7.37 9.11
N GLU A 215 -23.63 7.71 9.03
CA GLU A 215 -24.63 7.32 10.03
C GLU A 215 -24.85 5.79 10.12
N ASN A 216 -24.55 5.06 9.04
CA ASN A 216 -24.69 3.61 8.97
C ASN A 216 -23.40 2.87 9.35
N VAL A 217 -22.31 3.59 9.62
CA VAL A 217 -21.00 3.00 9.95
C VAL A 217 -20.98 2.59 11.42
N ALA A 218 -20.61 1.33 11.68
CA ALA A 218 -20.34 0.80 13.01
C ALA A 218 -18.89 1.08 13.42
N ASP A 219 -17.96 0.78 12.52
CA ASP A 219 -16.54 1.05 12.70
C ASP A 219 -15.86 1.36 11.36
N ALA A 220 -14.72 2.03 11.40
CA ALA A 220 -13.86 2.17 10.24
C ALA A 220 -12.40 2.34 10.63
N SER A 221 -11.53 1.60 9.96
CA SER A 221 -10.08 1.68 10.16
C SER A 221 -9.34 1.96 8.84
N LEU A 222 -8.24 2.68 8.98
CA LEU A 222 -7.26 2.90 7.93
C LEU A 222 -5.99 2.14 8.30
N ILE A 223 -5.60 1.20 7.43
CA ILE A 223 -4.34 0.48 7.52
C ILE A 223 -3.39 1.08 6.50
N THR A 224 -2.18 1.47 6.91
CA THR A 224 -1.12 1.92 6.00
C THR A 224 0.15 1.11 6.20
N VAL A 225 0.86 0.88 5.10
CA VAL A 225 2.14 0.15 5.10
C VAL A 225 3.24 1.02 4.54
N SER A 226 4.26 1.23 5.35
CA SER A 226 5.37 2.15 5.09
C SER A 226 6.74 1.50 5.34
N PRO A 227 7.33 0.85 4.33
CA PRO A 227 8.72 0.42 4.40
C PRO A 227 9.68 1.60 4.61
N SER A 228 10.73 1.38 5.38
CA SER A 228 11.68 2.41 5.88
C SER A 228 11.06 3.46 6.82
N GLY A 229 9.74 3.48 7.00
CA GLY A 229 9.06 4.47 7.83
C GLY A 229 9.49 4.38 9.29
N GLY A 230 10.02 5.48 9.82
CA GLY A 230 10.46 5.56 11.21
C GLY A 230 11.74 4.79 11.52
N TYR A 231 12.55 4.46 10.51
CA TYR A 231 13.89 3.92 10.72
C TYR A 231 14.81 5.06 11.17
N SER A 232 14.81 5.32 12.47
CA SER A 232 15.66 6.32 13.10
C SER A 232 16.68 5.61 13.99
N SER A 233 17.96 5.87 13.74
CA SER A 233 19.09 5.43 14.59
C SER A 233 19.09 6.14 15.96
N GLY A 234 18.02 5.98 16.74
CA GLY A 234 17.83 6.55 18.08
C GLY A 234 17.09 7.89 18.14
N ALA A 235 16.47 8.37 17.05
CA ALA A 235 15.57 9.53 17.07
C ALA A 235 14.09 9.11 17.12
N GLU A 236 13.18 10.00 17.51
CA GLU A 236 11.74 9.76 17.36
C GLU A 236 11.35 9.87 15.88
N ALA A 237 10.40 9.02 15.43
CA ALA A 237 9.77 9.15 14.12
C ALA A 237 9.17 10.56 13.95
N ARG A 238 9.24 11.11 12.74
CA ARG A 238 8.86 12.49 12.40
C ARG A 238 7.72 12.57 11.40
N ASN A 239 7.34 11.43 10.84
CA ASN A 239 6.32 11.32 9.81
C ASN A 239 4.93 11.66 10.34
N LYS A 240 4.03 12.05 9.44
CA LYS A 240 2.64 12.32 9.75
C LYS A 240 1.71 11.54 8.84
N LEU A 241 0.59 11.12 9.40
CA LEU A 241 -0.54 10.55 8.69
C LEU A 241 -1.73 11.51 8.85
N PHE A 242 -2.44 11.77 7.77
CA PHE A 242 -3.64 12.58 7.72
C PHE A 242 -4.79 11.75 7.16
N PHE A 243 -5.99 11.93 7.70
CA PHE A 243 -7.22 11.37 7.15
C PHE A 243 -8.28 12.46 7.12
N ASN A 244 -8.76 12.83 5.93
CA ASN A 244 -9.67 13.95 5.68
C ASN A 244 -9.25 15.31 6.28
N GLU A 245 -8.01 15.42 6.75
CA GLU A 245 -7.44 16.68 7.24
C GLU A 245 -6.75 17.34 6.05
N LYS A 246 -7.26 18.50 5.63
CA LYS A 246 -6.61 19.27 4.57
C LYS A 246 -5.25 19.74 5.07
N THR A 247 -4.18 19.25 4.45
CA THR A 247 -2.86 19.86 4.54
C THR A 247 -2.97 21.27 3.93
N SER A 248 -2.38 22.27 4.56
CA SER A 248 -2.52 23.68 4.17
C SER A 248 -1.80 23.98 2.85
N SER A 249 -2.37 23.54 1.73
CA SER A 249 -1.82 23.74 0.38
C SER A 249 -2.90 23.74 -0.71
N ILE A 250 -4.06 24.35 -0.41
CA ILE A 250 -5.01 24.79 -1.44
C ILE A 250 -5.01 26.32 -1.45
N PRO A 251 -4.45 26.99 -2.47
CA PRO A 251 -4.63 28.42 -2.64
C PRO A 251 -6.09 28.68 -3.04
N VAL A 252 -6.79 29.39 -2.14
CA VAL A 252 -8.04 30.15 -2.34
C VAL A 252 -9.35 29.34 -2.16
N ILE A 253 -10.17 29.80 -1.20
CA ILE A 253 -11.57 29.46 -0.86
C ILE A 253 -11.78 28.33 0.21
N GLY A 254 -10.75 27.87 0.93
CA GLY A 254 -10.91 26.79 1.93
C GLY A 254 -11.28 27.22 3.36
N ASP A 255 -10.81 28.38 3.81
CA ASP A 255 -10.65 28.66 5.25
C ASP A 255 -11.95 28.98 6.01
N PHE A 256 -13.05 29.26 5.32
CA PHE A 256 -14.33 29.59 5.97
C PHE A 256 -15.22 28.38 6.26
N ILE A 257 -14.95 27.20 5.70
CA ILE A 257 -15.79 25.99 5.88
C ILE A 257 -15.27 25.11 7.03
N GLN A 258 -13.97 25.11 7.29
CA GLN A 258 -13.32 24.24 8.29
C GLN A 258 -13.75 24.54 9.74
N LEU A 259 -14.19 25.77 10.02
CA LEU A 259 -14.62 26.22 11.35
C LEU A 259 -16.06 25.78 11.70
N LEU A 260 -16.84 25.29 10.74
CA LEU A 260 -18.29 25.09 10.91
C LEU A 260 -18.75 23.62 10.86
N PHE A 261 -17.92 22.67 10.39
CA PHE A 261 -18.43 21.31 10.07
C PHE A 261 -17.66 20.11 10.66
N GLY A 262 -16.61 20.32 11.46
CA GLY A 262 -15.81 19.20 12.00
C GLY A 262 -14.85 18.66 10.93
N GLY A 263 -13.59 18.48 11.32
CA GLY A 263 -12.48 18.22 10.40
C GLY A 263 -11.96 16.79 10.50
N GLY A 264 -11.14 16.41 9.52
CA GLY A 264 -10.33 15.20 9.60
C GLY A 264 -9.33 15.19 10.76
N LYS A 265 -8.41 14.23 10.72
CA LYS A 265 -7.41 14.02 11.75
C LYS A 265 -6.01 13.85 11.21
N SER A 266 -5.05 14.30 12.00
CA SER A 266 -3.63 14.07 11.83
C SER A 266 -3.04 13.35 13.03
N TRP A 267 -2.13 12.44 12.72
CA TRP A 267 -1.28 11.75 13.67
C TRP A 267 0.16 12.12 13.36
N LYS A 268 0.96 12.41 14.40
CA LYS A 268 2.38 12.76 14.30
C LYS A 268 3.23 11.64 14.86
N ASN A 269 4.48 11.59 14.43
CA ASN A 269 5.46 10.59 14.84
C ASN A 269 4.94 9.17 14.57
N VAL A 270 4.26 9.02 13.42
CA VAL A 270 3.73 7.73 12.94
C VAL A 270 4.83 6.95 12.24
N TYR A 271 4.59 5.65 12.10
CA TYR A 271 5.53 4.66 11.59
C TYR A 271 6.72 4.49 12.52
N GLN A 272 6.82 3.31 13.13
CA GLN A 272 7.95 2.94 13.98
C GLN A 272 8.46 1.60 13.48
N THR A 273 9.75 1.58 13.14
CA THR A 273 10.48 0.39 12.71
C THR A 273 11.76 0.28 13.55
N ASP A 274 12.43 -0.85 13.44
CA ASP A 274 13.74 -1.05 14.05
C ASP A 274 14.72 -1.71 13.07
N GLU A 275 15.93 -2.03 13.53
CA GLU A 275 16.97 -2.67 12.70
C GLU A 275 16.56 -4.05 12.17
N THR A 276 15.61 -4.71 12.82
CA THR A 276 15.13 -6.04 12.46
C THR A 276 13.90 -5.99 11.56
N VAL A 277 12.92 -5.13 11.86
CA VAL A 277 11.68 -4.97 11.09
C VAL A 277 11.66 -3.58 10.48
N GLN A 278 11.95 -3.48 9.18
CA GLN A 278 12.00 -2.22 8.43
C GLN A 278 10.72 -1.93 7.62
N VAL A 279 9.59 -2.49 8.04
CA VAL A 279 8.27 -2.22 7.46
C VAL A 279 7.33 -1.79 8.59
N ALA A 280 6.89 -0.53 8.56
CA ALA A 280 5.88 -0.05 9.49
C ALA A 280 4.48 -0.46 9.00
N LEU A 281 3.73 -1.14 9.84
CA LEU A 281 2.30 -1.40 9.68
C LEU A 281 1.56 -0.55 10.73
N ASP A 282 0.75 0.40 10.28
CA ASP A 282 0.00 1.32 11.15
C ASP A 282 -1.49 1.18 10.87
N GLU A 283 -2.29 1.01 11.91
CA GLU A 283 -3.75 0.96 11.82
C GLU A 283 -4.36 2.04 12.72
N ARG A 284 -5.30 2.83 12.17
CA ARG A 284 -5.96 3.93 12.87
C ARG A 284 -7.48 3.83 12.75
N PRO A 285 -8.22 4.05 13.85
CA PRO A 285 -9.65 4.26 13.76
C PRO A 285 -9.92 5.62 13.10
N VAL A 286 -10.71 5.59 12.02
CA VAL A 286 -11.05 6.77 11.21
C VAL A 286 -12.54 7.06 11.12
N GLY A 287 -13.41 6.22 11.70
CA GLY A 287 -14.87 6.35 11.61
C GLY A 287 -15.42 7.74 11.98
N ALA A 288 -14.87 8.38 13.01
CA ALA A 288 -15.28 9.72 13.45
C ALA A 288 -14.92 10.86 12.48
N TYR A 289 -14.12 10.57 11.45
CA TYR A 289 -13.60 11.54 10.49
C TYR A 289 -14.07 11.24 9.06
N LEU A 290 -14.93 10.23 8.87
CA LEU A 290 -15.46 9.87 7.56
C LEU A 290 -16.37 10.97 7.02
N GLU A 291 -16.15 11.28 5.75
CA GLU A 291 -17.01 12.18 4.98
C GLU A 291 -17.97 11.36 4.10
N PRO A 292 -19.14 11.88 3.73
CA PRO A 292 -20.04 11.18 2.82
C PRO A 292 -19.41 10.88 1.44
N ARG A 293 -18.45 11.70 1.01
CA ARG A 293 -17.75 11.62 -0.28
C ARG A 293 -16.35 12.19 -0.19
N GLY A 294 -15.47 11.75 -1.10
CA GLY A 294 -14.14 12.34 -1.29
C GLY A 294 -13.21 12.09 -0.10
N ASN A 295 -13.33 10.91 0.52
CA ASN A 295 -12.42 10.51 1.59
C ASN A 295 -11.00 10.35 1.04
N PHE A 296 -10.02 10.84 1.77
CA PHE A 296 -8.62 10.75 1.39
C PHE A 296 -7.73 10.61 2.62
N ALA A 297 -6.53 10.09 2.40
CA ALA A 297 -5.46 10.14 3.37
C ALA A 297 -4.20 10.68 2.72
N SER A 298 -3.35 11.27 3.56
CA SER A 298 -2.04 11.77 3.15
C SER A 298 -0.97 11.26 4.09
N VAL A 299 0.20 10.94 3.53
CA VAL A 299 1.39 10.60 4.31
C VAL A 299 2.47 11.64 4.00
N GLN A 300 3.05 12.20 5.05
CA GLN A 300 4.09 13.22 4.98
C GLN A 300 5.36 12.71 5.64
N ASP A 301 6.47 12.81 4.92
CA ASP A 301 7.81 12.70 5.50
C ASP A 301 8.24 14.05 6.12
N ASN A 302 9.02 13.99 7.19
CA ASN A 302 9.63 15.17 7.79
C ASN A 302 11.11 14.89 8.17
N GLY A 303 11.83 14.30 7.22
CA GLY A 303 13.26 14.03 7.30
C GLY A 303 13.63 12.65 7.83
N ASP A 304 12.74 11.66 7.71
CA ASP A 304 13.02 10.27 8.09
C ASP A 304 13.36 9.37 6.90
N TYR A 305 12.86 9.73 5.70
CA TYR A 305 12.78 8.87 4.52
C TYR A 305 11.79 7.70 4.71
N LEU A 306 10.85 7.55 3.78
CA LEU A 306 9.93 6.41 3.79
C LEU A 306 9.41 6.07 2.39
N LEU A 307 8.91 4.85 2.25
CA LEU A 307 8.13 4.43 1.09
C LEU A 307 6.66 4.34 1.50
N VAL A 308 5.75 4.95 0.74
CA VAL A 308 4.31 4.74 0.90
C VAL A 308 3.87 3.69 -0.11
N THR A 309 3.37 2.55 0.36
CA THR A 309 3.17 1.38 -0.52
C THR A 309 1.76 0.81 -0.54
N ASN A 310 1.09 0.77 0.61
CA ASN A 310 -0.28 0.30 0.72
C ASN A 310 -1.09 1.23 1.62
N ALA A 311 -2.35 1.42 1.26
CA ALA A 311 -3.36 2.00 2.14
C ALA A 311 -4.68 1.27 1.93
N ILE A 312 -5.25 0.78 3.02
CA ILE A 312 -6.51 0.04 3.03
C ILE A 312 -7.47 0.78 3.94
N LEU A 313 -8.55 1.29 3.37
CA LEU A 313 -9.69 1.78 4.16
C LEU A 313 -10.70 0.64 4.26
N VAL A 314 -11.10 0.28 5.46
CA VAL A 314 -12.18 -0.66 5.73
C VAL A 314 -13.25 0.00 6.58
N ILE A 315 -14.49 -0.21 6.19
CA ILE A 315 -15.69 0.30 6.85
C ILE A 315 -16.57 -0.89 7.18
N GLU A 316 -16.92 -1.04 8.45
CA GLU A 316 -17.92 -1.98 8.92
C GLU A 316 -19.26 -1.27 9.07
N PHE A 317 -20.32 -1.82 8.50
CA PHE A 317 -21.67 -1.27 8.64
C PHE A 317 -22.41 -1.88 9.83
N LYS A 318 -23.27 -1.06 10.44
CA LYS A 318 -24.23 -1.52 11.46
C LYS A 318 -25.12 -2.61 10.86
N GLU A 319 -25.45 -3.62 11.66
CA GLU A 319 -26.46 -4.60 11.29
C GLU A 319 -27.76 -3.88 10.92
N SER A 320 -28.35 -4.23 9.77
CA SER A 320 -29.66 -3.70 9.41
C SER A 320 -30.72 -4.25 10.36
N ASP A 321 -31.42 -3.38 11.08
CA ASP A 321 -32.61 -3.71 11.87
C ASP A 321 -33.69 -4.37 10.99
N THR A 322 -33.57 -5.67 10.76
CA THR A 322 -34.54 -6.48 10.00
C THR A 322 -35.34 -7.41 10.90
N SER A 323 -35.43 -7.10 12.19
CA SER A 323 -36.23 -7.84 13.16
C SER A 323 -37.72 -7.45 13.20
N GLU A 324 -38.16 -6.40 12.49
CA GLU A 324 -39.59 -6.03 12.40
C GLU A 324 -40.17 -6.25 10.99
N LYS A 325 -40.35 -7.51 10.57
CA LYS A 325 -41.40 -7.93 9.60
C LYS A 325 -41.50 -9.44 9.39
N ARG A 326 -41.36 -10.23 10.46
CA ARG A 326 -41.81 -11.64 10.48
C ARG A 326 -42.80 -11.90 11.62
N THR A 327 -43.81 -11.05 11.73
CA THR A 327 -45.09 -11.41 12.34
C THR A 327 -46.19 -10.61 11.63
N GLY A 328 -46.98 -11.31 10.82
CA GLY A 328 -48.09 -10.81 10.04
C GLY A 328 -48.73 -11.96 9.28
#